data_AF-A0A7C3YPR9-F1
#
_entry.id   AF-A0A7C3YPR9-F1
#
_cell.length_a   1.000
_cell.length_b   1.000
_cell.length_c   1.000
_cell.angle_alpha   90.00
_cell.angle_beta   90.00
_cell.angle_gamma   90.00
#
_symmetry.space_group_name_H-M   'P 1'
#
loop_
_entity.id
_entity.type
_entity.pdbx_description
1 polymer ?
#
loop_
_entity_poly.entity_id
_entity_poly.type
_entity_poly.pdbx_seq_one_letter_code
_entity_poly.pdbx_strand_id
1 'polypeptide(L)'
;KCIRCYACRQACPMCYCNECFVDCTKPQWIGKTDDPGDTLLFHAGRAYHLAGRCVECGACDRACPMGVNQFLLMRKINKDVEEMYGYSAGLRVEDTPALATFNPDDPQAFLSE
;
A
#
# COMPACT_ATOMS: atom_id res chain seq x y z
N LYS A 1 6.16 14.99 9.10
CA LYS A 1 5.39 14.41 10.24
C LYS A 1 5.76 12.96 10.50
N CYS A 2 5.83 12.10 9.47
CA CYS A 2 6.31 10.73 9.63
C CYS A 2 7.77 10.75 10.13
N ILE A 3 8.09 9.89 11.11
CA ILE A 3 9.45 9.67 11.64
C ILE A 3 9.99 8.28 11.26
N ARG A 4 9.30 7.60 10.32
CA ARG A 4 9.64 6.27 9.82
C ARG A 4 9.94 5.21 10.89
N CYS A 5 9.18 5.23 11.99
CA CYS A 5 9.26 4.21 13.05
C CYS A 5 8.64 2.85 12.66
N TYR A 6 7.98 2.77 11.49
CA TYR A 6 7.35 1.57 10.94
C TYR A 6 6.25 0.91 11.80
N ALA A 7 5.77 1.54 12.87
CA ALA A 7 4.66 1.02 13.69
C ALA A 7 3.41 0.71 12.83
N CYS A 8 3.11 1.56 11.84
CA CYS A 8 2.01 1.35 10.91
C CYS A 8 2.18 0.15 9.97
N ARG A 9 3.42 -0.27 9.70
CA ARG A 9 3.75 -1.51 8.96
C ARG A 9 3.54 -2.72 9.89
N GLN A 10 4.11 -2.68 11.10
CA GLN A 10 4.05 -3.78 12.06
C GLN A 10 2.61 -4.10 12.52
N ALA A 11 1.76 -3.09 12.62
CA ALA A 11 0.35 -3.27 12.99
C ALA A 11 -0.54 -3.77 11.83
N CYS A 12 -0.04 -3.79 10.59
CA CYS A 12 -0.86 -4.08 9.42
C CYS A 12 -0.90 -5.59 9.12
N PRO A 13 -2.08 -6.24 9.14
CA PRO A 13 -2.18 -7.68 8.86
C PRO A 13 -1.80 -8.05 7.42
N MET A 14 -1.85 -7.07 6.51
CA MET A 14 -1.50 -7.25 5.09
C MET A 14 0.00 -7.01 4.80
N CYS A 15 0.79 -6.62 5.80
CA CYS A 15 2.24 -6.48 5.66
C CYS A 15 2.97 -7.74 6.15
N TYR A 16 2.74 -8.87 5.48
CA TYR A 16 3.23 -10.20 5.88
C TYR A 16 4.38 -10.75 5.02
N CYS A 17 5.00 -9.92 4.18
CA CYS A 17 6.08 -10.37 3.30
C CYS A 17 7.29 -10.87 4.11
N ASN A 18 7.90 -11.97 3.66
CA ASN A 18 9.10 -12.55 4.31
C ASN A 18 10.27 -11.56 4.30
N GLU A 19 10.42 -10.81 3.21
CA GLU A 19 11.41 -9.74 3.07
C GLU A 19 10.70 -8.46 2.64
N CYS A 20 11.02 -7.33 3.27
CA CYS A 20 10.44 -6.03 2.96
C CYS A 20 11.50 -5.11 2.37
N PHE A 21 11.14 -4.36 1.32
CA PHE A 21 12.00 -3.36 0.67
C PHE A 21 12.61 -2.33 1.63
N VAL A 22 11.93 -2.08 2.76
CA VAL A 22 12.40 -1.21 3.85
C VAL A 22 13.61 -1.77 4.58
N ASP A 23 13.72 -3.09 4.68
CA ASP A 23 14.76 -3.78 5.45
C ASP A 23 15.96 -4.15 4.56
N CYS A 24 15.76 -4.22 3.24
CA CYS A 24 16.79 -4.54 2.25
C CYS A 24 17.99 -3.58 2.35
N THR A 25 19.19 -4.15 2.39
CA THR A 25 20.46 -3.39 2.40
C THR A 25 21.26 -3.56 1.11
N LYS A 26 20.99 -4.62 0.33
CA LYS A 26 21.71 -4.93 -0.92
C LYS A 26 20.76 -5.58 -1.95
N PRO A 27 20.35 -4.88 -3.01
CA PRO A 27 20.50 -3.42 -3.17
C PRO A 27 19.68 -2.68 -2.12
N GLN A 28 20.12 -1.47 -1.75
CA GLN A 28 19.34 -0.59 -0.91
C GLN A 28 18.34 0.17 -1.79
N TRP A 29 17.05 -0.18 -1.67
CA TRP A 29 15.99 0.40 -2.51
C TRP A 29 15.56 1.80 -2.07
N ILE A 30 15.58 2.05 -0.76
CA ILE A 30 15.20 3.33 -0.14
C ILE A 30 16.24 3.73 0.90
N GLY A 31 16.47 5.02 1.09
CA GLY A 31 17.23 5.51 2.23
C GLY A 31 16.52 5.13 3.54
N LYS A 32 17.24 5.25 4.66
CA LYS A 32 16.71 4.95 6.01
C LYS A 32 16.49 6.22 6.85
N THR A 33 16.45 7.39 6.21
CA THR A 33 16.33 8.68 6.88
C THR A 33 14.88 9.16 6.87
N ASP A 34 14.54 10.14 7.69
CA ASP A 34 13.24 10.81 7.66
C ASP A 34 13.18 11.96 6.64
N ASP A 35 14.12 12.02 5.68
CA ASP A 35 14.05 12.98 4.60
C ASP A 35 12.75 12.82 3.79
N PRO A 36 12.26 13.92 3.17
CA PRO A 36 10.99 13.89 2.46
C PRO A 36 10.93 12.89 1.30
N GLY A 37 12.02 12.65 0.58
CA GLY A 37 12.07 11.74 -0.55
C GLY A 37 11.96 10.28 -0.10
N ASP A 38 12.76 9.92 0.89
CA ASP A 38 12.72 8.64 1.57
C ASP A 38 11.35 8.32 2.18
N THR A 39 10.77 9.31 2.85
CA THR A 39 9.44 9.20 3.46
C THR A 39 8.36 9.02 2.40
N LEU A 40 8.45 9.76 1.29
CA LEU A 40 7.53 9.62 0.17
C LEU A 40 7.62 8.23 -0.45
N LEU A 41 8.83 7.73 -0.71
CA LEU A 41 9.06 6.40 -1.29
C LEU A 41 8.51 5.29 -0.38
N PHE A 42 8.68 5.41 0.94
CA PHE A 42 8.06 4.47 1.88
C PHE A 42 6.53 4.45 1.76
N HIS A 43 5.88 5.62 1.76
CA HIS A 43 4.42 5.70 1.67
C HIS A 43 3.89 5.25 0.31
N ALA A 44 4.56 5.62 -0.78
CA ALA A 44 4.19 5.20 -2.14
C ALA A 44 4.35 3.69 -2.33
N GLY A 45 5.51 3.12 -1.95
CA GLY A 45 5.75 1.69 -2.05
C GLY A 45 4.79 0.87 -1.18
N ARG A 46 4.51 1.33 0.04
CA ARG A 46 3.51 0.69 0.92
C ARG A 46 2.10 0.78 0.33
N ALA A 47 1.72 1.93 -0.24
CA ALA A 47 0.41 2.09 -0.88
C ALA A 47 0.26 1.14 -2.07
N TYR A 48 1.29 1.04 -2.91
CA TYR A 48 1.32 0.12 -4.04
C TYR A 48 1.18 -1.34 -3.60
N HIS A 49 1.96 -1.80 -2.61
CA HIS A 49 1.86 -3.18 -2.10
C HIS A 49 0.50 -3.50 -1.46
N LEU A 50 -0.21 -2.50 -0.93
CA LEU A 50 -1.51 -2.68 -0.30
C LEU A 50 -2.70 -2.45 -1.23
N ALA A 51 -2.48 -1.97 -2.46
CA ALA A 51 -3.53 -1.76 -3.45
C ALA A 51 -4.24 -3.09 -3.76
N GLY A 52 -5.57 -3.11 -3.58
CA GLY A 52 -6.37 -4.32 -3.73
C GLY A 52 -6.18 -5.37 -2.64
N ARG A 53 -5.48 -5.03 -1.54
CA ARG A 53 -5.27 -5.93 -0.38
C ARG A 53 -5.74 -5.32 0.93
N CYS A 54 -5.78 -4.00 1.04
CA CYS A 54 -6.20 -3.31 2.27
C CYS A 54 -7.69 -3.51 2.55
N VAL A 55 -8.02 -4.13 3.68
CA VAL A 55 -9.41 -4.33 4.16
C VAL A 55 -9.92 -3.22 5.08
N GLU A 56 -9.29 -2.04 5.04
CA GLU A 56 -9.72 -0.85 5.81
C GLU A 56 -9.84 -1.03 7.34
N CYS A 57 -9.07 -1.94 7.95
CA CYS A 57 -9.14 -2.19 9.41
C CYS A 57 -8.66 -1.04 10.33
N GLY A 58 -8.02 0.00 9.76
CA GLY A 58 -7.54 1.17 10.50
C GLY A 58 -6.37 0.92 11.48
N ALA A 59 -5.77 -0.27 11.49
CA ALA A 59 -4.70 -0.61 12.44
C ALA A 59 -3.46 0.29 12.28
N CYS A 60 -3.11 0.66 11.04
CA CYS A 60 -1.98 1.52 10.75
C CYS A 60 -2.12 2.95 11.31
N ASP A 61 -3.34 3.48 11.33
CA ASP A 61 -3.65 4.82 11.82
C ASP A 61 -3.59 4.87 13.35
N ARG A 62 -4.25 3.89 14.01
CA ARG A 62 -4.19 3.72 15.47
C ARG A 62 -2.77 3.51 16.00
N ALA A 63 -1.91 2.86 15.22
CA ALA A 63 -0.53 2.60 15.61
C ALA A 63 0.42 3.78 15.40
N CYS A 64 0.01 4.85 14.71
CA CYS A 64 0.92 5.94 14.36
C CYS A 64 1.12 6.92 15.54
N PRO A 65 2.33 7.00 16.15
CA PRO A 65 2.57 7.93 17.27
C PRO A 65 2.56 9.40 16.84
N MET A 66 2.67 9.67 15.54
CA MET A 66 2.72 11.03 14.97
C MET A 66 1.39 11.50 14.38
N GLY A 67 0.33 10.67 14.46
CA GLY A 67 -0.99 10.98 13.89
C GLY A 67 -0.96 11.19 12.37
N VAL A 68 -0.10 10.47 11.64
CA VAL A 68 -0.10 10.49 10.17
C VAL A 68 -1.26 9.63 9.68
N ASN A 69 -2.22 10.26 8.99
CA ASN A 69 -3.42 9.58 8.51
C ASN A 69 -3.13 8.68 7.28
N GLN A 70 -2.58 7.49 7.55
CA GLN A 70 -2.35 6.47 6.53
C GLN A 70 -3.67 5.88 6.01
N PHE A 71 -4.71 5.89 6.84
CA PHE A 71 -5.99 5.30 6.52
C PHE A 71 -6.67 6.02 5.34
N LEU A 72 -6.63 7.35 5.31
CA LEU A 72 -7.18 8.15 4.22
C LEU A 72 -6.53 7.81 2.87
N LEU A 73 -5.20 7.66 2.84
CA LEU A 73 -4.49 7.24 1.64
C LEU A 73 -4.95 5.86 1.18
N MET A 74 -5.06 4.88 2.10
CA MET A 74 -5.49 3.53 1.72
C MET A 74 -6.95 3.49 1.25
N ARG A 75 -7.85 4.29 1.83
CA ARG A 75 -9.23 4.42 1.35
C ARG A 75 -9.29 4.97 -0.07
N LYS A 76 -8.45 5.96 -0.39
CA LYS A 76 -8.34 6.47 -1.77
C LYS A 76 -7.86 5.38 -2.73
N ILE A 77 -6.82 4.62 -2.35
CA ILE A 77 -6.32 3.52 -3.17
C ILE A 77 -7.38 2.43 -3.37
N ASN A 78 -8.13 2.06 -2.33
CA ASN A 78 -9.21 1.07 -2.45
C ASN A 78 -10.33 1.56 -3.37
N LYS A 79 -10.73 2.83 -3.23
CA LYS A 79 -11.69 3.46 -4.13
C LYS A 79 -11.21 3.40 -5.58
N ASP A 80 -9.94 3.71 -5.83
CA ASP A 80 -9.36 3.67 -7.17
C ASP A 80 -9.34 2.24 -7.74
N VAL A 81 -9.05 1.24 -6.90
CA VAL A 81 -9.10 -0.17 -7.31
C VAL A 81 -10.53 -0.62 -7.63
N GLU A 82 -11.52 -0.18 -6.86
CA GLU A 82 -12.93 -0.46 -7.13
C GLU A 82 -13.38 0.20 -8.44
N GLU A 83 -13.06 1.48 -8.65
CA GLU A 83 -13.44 2.23 -9.86
C GLU A 83 -12.76 1.68 -11.13
N MET A 84 -11.50 1.26 -11.05
CA MET A 84 -10.75 0.78 -12.22
C MET A 84 -10.95 -0.71 -12.51
N TYR A 85 -11.10 -1.54 -11.47
CA TYR A 85 -11.07 -3.00 -11.60
C TYR A 85 -12.32 -3.70 -11.05
N GLY A 86 -13.29 -2.96 -10.52
CA GLY A 86 -14.50 -3.54 -9.93
C GLY A 86 -14.24 -4.44 -8.71
N TYR A 87 -13.09 -4.27 -8.05
CA TYR A 87 -12.61 -5.17 -7.01
C TYR A 87 -12.60 -4.51 -5.63
N SER A 88 -13.04 -5.26 -4.61
CA SER A 88 -13.00 -4.85 -3.20
C SER A 88 -12.34 -5.92 -2.35
N ALA A 89 -11.28 -5.54 -1.62
CA ALA A 89 -10.50 -6.48 -0.83
C ALA A 89 -11.28 -7.07 0.36
N GLY A 90 -11.20 -8.39 0.53
CA GLY A 90 -11.71 -9.08 1.72
C GLY A 90 -13.22 -9.36 1.75
N LEU A 91 -13.94 -9.14 0.64
CA LEU A 91 -15.36 -9.49 0.56
C LEU A 91 -15.60 -10.99 0.31
N ARG A 92 -14.72 -11.64 -0.45
CA ARG A 92 -14.80 -13.07 -0.80
C ARG A 92 -13.40 -13.67 -0.69
N VAL A 93 -13.31 -14.91 -0.22
CA VAL A 93 -12.02 -15.58 0.04
C VAL A 93 -11.41 -16.12 -1.25
N GLU A 94 -12.27 -16.47 -2.21
CA GLU A 94 -11.92 -17.09 -3.48
C GLU A 94 -11.45 -16.07 -4.53
N ASP A 95 -11.70 -14.78 -4.31
CA ASP A 95 -11.33 -13.74 -5.25
C ASP A 95 -9.82 -13.54 -5.29
N THR A 96 -9.28 -13.40 -6.49
CA THR A 96 -7.88 -13.03 -6.69
C THR A 96 -7.75 -11.51 -6.65
N PRO A 97 -6.77 -10.93 -5.92
CA PRO A 97 -6.58 -9.48 -5.88
C PRO A 97 -6.42 -8.85 -7.27
N ALA A 98 -6.97 -7.65 -7.46
CA ALA A 98 -6.95 -6.93 -8.75
C ALA A 98 -5.56 -6.86 -9.41
N LEU A 99 -4.50 -6.60 -8.64
CA LEU A 99 -3.13 -6.51 -9.16
C LEU A 99 -2.40 -7.86 -9.29
N ALA A 100 -3.09 -8.97 -9.05
CA ALA A 100 -2.58 -10.34 -9.20
C ALA A 100 -3.33 -11.13 -10.28
N THR A 101 -4.20 -10.46 -11.05
CA THR A 101 -4.90 -11.02 -12.21
C THR A 101 -4.61 -10.19 -13.45
N PHE A 102 -4.90 -10.75 -14.63
CA PHE A 102 -4.84 -10.05 -15.90
C PHE A 102 -6.22 -10.09 -16.55
N ASN A 103 -6.71 -8.94 -16.99
CA ASN A 103 -7.95 -8.82 -17.74
C ASN A 103 -7.73 -7.88 -18.95
N PRO A 104 -7.97 -8.35 -20.19
CA PRO A 104 -7.76 -7.53 -21.38
C PRO A 104 -8.69 -6.31 -21.46
N ASP A 105 -9.82 -6.33 -20.74
CA ASP A 105 -10.79 -5.25 -20.70
C ASP A 105 -10.48 -4.20 -19.61
N ASP A 106 -9.40 -4.35 -18.83
CA ASP A 106 -9.00 -3.37 -17.81
C ASP A 106 -8.65 -2.00 -18.44
N PRO A 107 -8.91 -0.87 -17.75
CA PRO A 107 -8.64 0.46 -18.29
C PRO A 107 -7.19 0.67 -18.75
N GLN A 108 -6.99 0.95 -20.05
CA GLN A 108 -5.68 1.19 -20.67
C GLN A 108 -5.47 2.65 -21.10
N ALA A 109 -5.94 3.62 -20.31
CA ALA A 109 -5.89 5.04 -20.69
C ALA A 109 -4.47 5.57 -20.99
N PHE A 110 -3.43 4.87 -20.53
CA PHE A 110 -2.02 5.20 -20.79
C PHE A 110 -1.48 4.68 -22.13
N LEU A 111 -2.17 3.75 -22.80
CA LEU A 111 -1.80 3.26 -24.14
C LEU A 111 -2.34 4.16 -25.26
N SER A 112 -3.27 5.06 -24.93
CA SER A 112 -3.83 6.04 -25.85
C SER A 112 -3.14 7.41 -25.69
N GLU A 113 -1.90 7.50 -26.16
CA GLU A 113 -1.24 8.75 -26.56
C GLU A 113 -0.58 8.56 -27.93
#